data_AF-A0A8J8JBR6-F1
#
_entry.id   AF-A0A8J8JBR6-F1
#
_cell.length_a   1.000
_cell.length_b   1.000
_cell.length_c   1.000
_cell.angle_alpha   90.00
_cell.angle_beta   90.00
_cell.angle_gamma   90.00
#
_symmetry.space_group_name_H-M   'P 1'
#
loop_
_entity.id
_entity.type
_entity.pdbx_description
1 polymer ?
#
loop_
_entity_poly.entity_id
_entity_poly.type
_entity_poly.pdbx_seq_one_letter_code
_entity_poly.pdbx_strand_id
1 'polypeptide(L)'
;VDFCLKEAGITLQEVDYVAIGRDVNAKKWKKLAFVAKHPFSSFHFVKNRFFNQKKVASIEEELNVLSGINTAILKPKIHNIEHHRSHMASAFYASPYEEAAILSIDGSGDFSTTMIGIGRGNKIEVLDS
;
A
#
# COMPACT_ATOMS: atom_id res chain seq x y z
N VAL A 1 -0.86 -9.02 -13.97
CA VAL A 1 -1.35 -7.73 -14.51
C VAL A 1 -1.74 -7.87 -15.99
N ASP A 2 -1.02 -8.69 -16.76
CA ASP A 2 -1.27 -8.96 -18.19
C ASP A 2 -2.73 -9.27 -18.54
N PHE A 3 -3.40 -10.10 -17.75
CA PHE A 3 -4.83 -10.38 -17.94
C PHE A 3 -5.68 -9.10 -17.94
N CYS A 4 -5.52 -8.24 -16.93
CA CYS A 4 -6.30 -7.00 -16.80
C CYS A 4 -5.99 -6.01 -17.94
N LEU A 5 -4.74 -5.91 -18.38
CA LEU A 5 -4.35 -5.08 -19.51
C LEU A 5 -4.96 -5.58 -20.82
N LYS A 6 -4.91 -6.90 -21.05
CA LYS A 6 -5.52 -7.54 -22.21
C LYS A 6 -7.05 -7.35 -22.23
N GLU A 7 -7.71 -7.53 -21.10
CA GLU A 7 -9.15 -7.35 -20.96
C GLU A 7 -9.59 -5.90 -21.23
N ALA A 8 -8.80 -4.93 -20.74
CA ALA A 8 -9.06 -3.51 -20.96
C ALA A 8 -8.63 -3.02 -22.36
N GLY A 9 -7.88 -3.83 -23.12
CA GLY A 9 -7.39 -3.45 -24.45
C GLY A 9 -6.34 -2.33 -24.45
N ILE A 10 -5.66 -2.11 -23.32
CA ILE A 10 -4.65 -1.06 -23.16
C ILE A 10 -3.28 -1.65 -22.84
N THR A 11 -2.24 -0.87 -23.12
CA THR A 11 -0.87 -1.15 -22.73
C THR A 11 -0.54 -0.56 -21.35
N LEU A 12 0.53 -1.04 -20.70
CA LEU A 12 0.95 -0.49 -19.41
C LEU A 12 1.45 0.97 -19.53
N GLN A 13 1.87 1.42 -20.73
CA GLN A 13 2.22 2.80 -21.01
C GLN A 13 1.02 3.75 -20.89
N GLU A 14 -0.18 3.26 -21.20
CA GLU A 14 -1.44 4.02 -21.16
C GLU A 14 -2.02 4.10 -19.74
N VAL A 15 -1.50 3.32 -18.79
CA VAL A 15 -1.91 3.42 -17.38
C VAL A 15 -1.36 4.71 -16.78
N ASP A 16 -2.22 5.58 -16.25
CA ASP A 16 -1.80 6.83 -15.62
C ASP A 16 -1.13 6.59 -14.26
N TYR A 17 -1.71 5.71 -13.44
CA TYR A 17 -1.30 5.48 -12.05
C TYR A 17 -1.28 3.99 -11.71
N VAL A 18 -0.22 3.55 -11.01
CA VAL A 18 -0.07 2.20 -10.45
C VAL A 18 -0.05 2.31 -8.93
N ALA A 19 -1.14 1.94 -8.27
CA ALA A 19 -1.22 1.95 -6.81
C ALA A 19 -0.80 0.59 -6.23
N ILE A 20 0.24 0.59 -5.39
CA ILE A 20 0.66 -0.58 -4.63
C ILE A 20 0.12 -0.40 -3.21
N GLY A 21 -0.80 -1.26 -2.78
CA GLY A 21 -1.46 -1.22 -1.46
C GLY A 21 -0.57 -1.61 -0.28
N ARG A 22 0.68 -1.15 -0.28
CA ARG A 22 1.63 -1.34 0.80
C ARG A 22 2.61 -0.17 0.84
N ASP A 23 2.80 0.41 2.02
CA ASP A 23 3.82 1.44 2.25
C ASP A 23 4.83 1.03 3.34
N VAL A 24 6.03 0.64 2.89
CA VAL A 24 7.15 0.28 3.76
C VAL A 24 7.66 1.45 4.61
N ASN A 25 7.31 2.68 4.23
CA ASN A 25 7.69 3.92 4.88
C ASN A 25 6.63 4.48 5.83
N ALA A 26 5.44 3.89 5.89
CA ALA A 26 4.42 4.27 6.85
C ALA A 26 4.93 4.17 8.30
N LYS A 27 4.46 5.05 9.17
CA LYS A 27 4.70 4.99 10.64
C LYS A 27 6.16 4.85 11.08
N LYS A 28 7.12 5.39 10.31
CA LYS A 28 8.57 5.36 10.61
C LYS A 28 8.90 5.71 12.06
N TRP A 29 8.24 6.72 12.63
CA TRP A 29 8.48 7.16 14.00
C TRP A 29 7.98 6.16 15.06
N LYS A 30 6.75 5.62 14.91
CA LYS A 30 6.24 4.57 15.81
C LYS A 30 7.15 3.33 15.77
N LYS A 31 7.64 2.98 14.58
CA LYS A 31 8.60 1.88 14.36
C LYS A 31 9.94 2.13 15.08
N LEU A 32 10.51 3.33 14.94
CA LEU A 32 11.77 3.69 15.60
C LEU A 32 11.64 3.68 17.13
N ALA A 33 10.56 4.25 17.65
CA ALA A 33 10.27 4.25 19.09
C ALA A 33 10.12 2.82 19.65
N PHE A 34 9.51 1.91 18.88
CA PHE A 34 9.36 0.50 19.28
C PHE A 34 10.72 -0.20 19.40
N VAL A 35 11.59 -0.05 18.39
CA VAL A 35 12.94 -0.63 18.38
C VAL A 35 13.79 -0.10 19.54
N ALA A 36 13.72 1.21 19.80
CA ALA A 36 14.43 1.84 20.92
C ALA A 36 13.97 1.29 22.29
N LYS A 37 12.67 1.02 22.45
CA LYS A 37 12.11 0.46 23.69
C LYS A 37 12.35 -1.05 23.85
N HIS A 38 12.56 -1.79 22.76
CA HIS A 38 12.70 -3.24 22.78
C HIS A 38 13.90 -3.74 21.95
N PRO A 39 15.14 -3.45 22.38
CA PRO A 39 16.34 -3.75 21.61
C PRO A 39 16.55 -5.25 21.35
N PHE A 40 16.14 -6.13 22.27
CA PHE A 40 16.35 -7.59 22.15
C PHE A 40 15.31 -8.32 21.27
N SER A 41 14.09 -7.77 21.07
CA SER A 41 13.07 -8.36 20.18
C SER A 41 13.14 -7.82 18.74
N SER A 42 14.10 -6.95 18.45
CA SER A 42 14.21 -6.22 17.18
C SER A 42 14.79 -7.05 16.02
N PHE A 43 15.44 -8.19 16.25
CA PHE A 43 16.08 -8.96 15.18
C PHE A 43 15.08 -9.50 14.16
N HIS A 44 13.96 -10.07 14.62
CA HIS A 44 12.89 -10.56 13.73
C HIS A 44 12.20 -9.39 12.99
N PHE A 45 12.02 -8.26 13.67
CA PHE A 45 11.40 -7.06 13.10
C PHE A 45 12.24 -6.44 11.97
N VAL A 46 13.55 -6.31 12.19
CA VAL A 46 14.49 -5.80 11.17
C VAL A 46 14.58 -6.76 9.99
N LYS A 47 14.61 -8.08 10.24
CA LYS A 47 14.57 -9.10 9.19
C LYS A 47 13.31 -8.95 8.32
N ASN A 48 12.13 -8.89 8.94
CA ASN A 48 10.86 -8.69 8.21
C ASN A 48 10.81 -7.38 7.42
N ARG A 49 11.45 -6.30 7.92
CA ARG A 49 11.56 -5.04 7.18
C ARG A 49 12.33 -5.21 5.87
N PHE A 50 13.45 -5.93 5.91
CA PHE A 50 14.29 -6.16 4.73
C PHE A 50 13.56 -7.03 3.70
N PHE A 51 12.87 -8.08 4.14
CA PHE A 51 12.05 -8.92 3.24
C PHE A 51 10.88 -8.18 2.61
N ASN A 52 10.18 -7.33 3.38
CA ASN A 52 9.06 -6.56 2.84
C ASN A 52 9.50 -5.50 1.84
N GLN A 53 10.65 -4.84 2.07
CA GLN A 53 11.20 -3.89 1.11
C GLN A 53 11.63 -4.58 -0.19
N LYS A 54 12.25 -5.76 -0.09
CA LYS A 54 12.58 -6.57 -1.28
C LYS A 54 11.36 -6.99 -2.09
N LYS A 55 10.25 -7.35 -1.43
CA LYS A 55 8.99 -7.70 -2.12
C LYS A 55 8.36 -6.53 -2.87
N VAL A 56 8.45 -5.31 -2.34
CA VAL A 56 7.93 -4.13 -3.07
C VAL A 56 8.83 -3.81 -4.26
N ALA A 57 10.16 -3.86 -4.07
CA ALA A 57 11.12 -3.67 -5.16
C ALA A 57 10.97 -4.73 -6.27
N SER A 58 10.66 -5.98 -5.90
CA SER A 58 10.43 -7.05 -6.89
C SER A 58 9.17 -6.82 -7.72
N ILE A 59 8.13 -6.17 -7.18
CA ILE A 59 6.93 -5.81 -7.97
C ILE A 59 7.30 -4.78 -9.04
N GLU A 60 8.13 -3.79 -8.71
CA GLU A 60 8.62 -2.83 -9.72
C GLU A 60 9.40 -3.55 -10.82
N GLU A 61 10.27 -4.49 -10.44
CA GLU A 61 11.07 -5.29 -11.36
C GLU A 61 10.21 -6.23 -12.23
N GLU A 62 9.23 -6.91 -11.65
CA GLU A 62 8.27 -7.75 -12.37
C GLU A 62 7.45 -6.95 -13.39
N LEU A 63 6.98 -5.76 -13.01
CA LEU A 63 6.26 -4.87 -13.94
C LEU A 63 7.14 -4.44 -15.12
N ASN A 64 8.45 -4.26 -14.91
CA ASN A 64 9.39 -3.95 -15.99
C ASN A 64 9.56 -5.14 -16.95
N VAL A 65 9.73 -6.36 -16.41
CA VAL A 65 9.90 -7.58 -17.21
C VAL A 65 8.67 -7.88 -18.05
N LEU A 66 7.47 -7.77 -17.46
CA LEU A 66 6.21 -8.09 -18.14
C LEU A 66 5.87 -7.12 -19.28
N SER A 67 6.29 -5.86 -19.17
CA SER A 67 5.87 -4.82 -20.09
C SER A 67 6.89 -4.51 -21.19
N GLY A 68 8.16 -4.91 -21.02
CA GLY A 68 9.25 -4.47 -21.91
C GLY A 68 9.48 -2.96 -21.88
N ILE A 69 8.90 -2.26 -20.88
CA ILE A 69 8.94 -0.81 -20.73
C ILE A 69 10.16 -0.43 -19.90
N ASN A 70 10.78 0.69 -20.27
CA ASN A 70 11.84 1.28 -19.47
C ASN A 70 11.31 1.65 -18.07
N THR A 71 11.99 1.14 -17.05
CA THR A 71 11.70 1.36 -15.63
C THR A 71 11.58 2.84 -15.26
N ALA A 72 12.29 3.71 -15.97
CA ALA A 72 12.24 5.17 -15.81
C ALA A 72 10.86 5.77 -16.15
N ILE A 73 10.06 5.12 -17.01
CA ILE A 73 8.71 5.56 -17.39
C ILE A 73 7.68 5.08 -16.35
N LEU A 74 7.88 3.90 -15.77
CA LEU A 74 6.94 3.31 -14.81
C LEU A 74 7.11 3.86 -13.41
N LYS A 75 8.35 4.11 -12.97
CA LYS A 75 8.65 4.55 -11.61
C LYS A 75 7.88 5.81 -11.16
N PRO A 76 7.72 6.86 -11.98
CA PRO A 76 6.95 8.05 -11.58
C PRO A 76 5.44 7.79 -11.40
N LYS A 77 4.91 6.71 -11.98
CA LYS A 77 3.48 6.33 -11.93
C LYS A 77 3.16 5.46 -10.72
N ILE A 78 4.17 4.95 -10.01
CA ILE A 78 3.98 4.02 -8.90
C ILE A 78 3.74 4.81 -7.61
N HIS A 79 2.63 4.49 -6.94
CA HIS A 79 2.22 5.10 -5.68
C HIS A 79 2.04 4.02 -4.62
N ASN A 80 2.86 4.06 -3.58
CA ASN A 80 2.66 3.23 -2.40
C ASN A 80 1.59 3.83 -1.50
N ILE A 81 0.57 3.04 -1.18
CA ILE A 81 -0.56 3.43 -0.33
C ILE A 81 -0.56 2.51 0.88
N GLU A 82 -0.84 3.05 2.08
CA GLU A 82 -0.89 2.21 3.29
C GLU A 82 -1.91 1.08 3.14
N HIS A 83 -1.57 -0.11 3.63
CA HIS A 83 -2.35 -1.34 3.50
C HIS A 83 -3.78 -1.20 4.03
N HIS A 84 -3.93 -0.74 5.27
CA HIS A 84 -5.26 -0.51 5.86
C HIS A 84 -6.02 0.63 5.17
N ARG A 85 -5.31 1.64 4.64
CA ARG A 85 -5.94 2.69 3.84
C ARG A 85 -6.50 2.15 2.53
N SER A 86 -5.81 1.18 1.93
CA SER A 86 -6.29 0.48 0.73
C SER A 86 -7.55 -0.34 1.03
N HIS A 87 -7.61 -1.02 2.18
CA HIS A 87 -8.82 -1.71 2.66
C HIS A 87 -9.99 -0.75 2.92
N MET A 88 -9.73 0.41 3.54
CA MET A 88 -10.77 1.41 3.76
C MET A 88 -11.31 1.96 2.43
N ALA A 89 -10.42 2.21 1.46
CA ALA A 89 -10.80 2.70 0.14
C ALA A 89 -11.64 1.68 -0.65
N SER A 90 -11.26 0.39 -0.63
CA SER A 90 -12.01 -0.65 -1.33
C SER A 90 -13.42 -0.87 -0.77
N ALA A 91 -13.61 -0.62 0.54
CA ALA A 91 -14.91 -0.68 1.18
C ALA A 91 -15.75 0.59 0.96
N PHE A 92 -15.18 1.77 1.26
CA PHE A 92 -15.93 3.02 1.25
C PHE A 92 -16.33 3.46 -0.16
N TYR A 93 -15.41 3.45 -1.13
CA TYR A 93 -15.70 3.93 -2.49
C TYR A 93 -16.63 2.99 -3.28
N ALA A 94 -16.75 1.73 -2.87
CA ALA A 94 -17.72 0.79 -3.42
C ALA A 94 -19.07 0.82 -2.67
N SER A 95 -19.16 1.52 -1.55
CA SER A 95 -20.38 1.61 -0.74
C SER A 95 -21.36 2.66 -1.31
N PRO A 96 -22.66 2.57 -1.01
CA PRO A 96 -23.65 3.56 -1.45
C PRO A 96 -23.67 4.83 -0.59
N TYR A 97 -22.78 4.96 0.41
CA TYR A 97 -22.82 6.03 1.39
C TYR A 97 -21.93 7.21 0.99
N GLU A 98 -22.47 8.43 1.04
CA GLU A 98 -21.70 9.66 0.82
C GLU A 98 -20.79 9.99 2.01
N GLU A 99 -21.21 9.63 3.23
CA GLU A 99 -20.43 9.76 4.46
C GLU A 99 -20.58 8.51 5.33
N ALA A 100 -19.46 7.99 5.85
CA ALA A 100 -19.46 6.82 6.73
C ALA A 100 -18.25 6.81 7.69
N ALA A 101 -18.45 6.26 8.89
CA ALA A 101 -17.34 5.81 9.71
C ALA A 101 -16.76 4.52 9.11
N ILE A 102 -15.43 4.41 9.08
CA ILE A 102 -14.72 3.28 8.48
C ILE A 102 -13.82 2.64 9.53
N LEU A 103 -13.87 1.31 9.63
CA LEU A 103 -13.03 0.50 10.49
C LEU A 103 -12.42 -0.62 9.66
N SER A 104 -11.09 -0.58 9.48
CA SER A 104 -10.34 -1.67 8.88
C SER A 104 -9.69 -2.49 9.99
N ILE A 105 -9.89 -3.82 9.98
CA ILE A 105 -9.26 -4.78 10.90
C ILE A 105 -8.64 -5.88 10.05
N ASP A 106 -7.35 -6.13 10.24
CA ASP A 106 -6.58 -7.17 9.54
C ASP A 106 -5.43 -7.65 10.44
N GLY A 107 -4.80 -8.78 10.10
CA GLY A 107 -3.76 -9.41 10.92
C GLY A 107 -2.59 -8.46 11.22
N SER A 108 -1.91 -7.95 10.19
CA SER A 108 -0.98 -6.83 10.33
C SER A 108 -0.65 -6.19 8.97
N GLY A 109 -0.94 -4.90 8.83
CA GLY A 109 -0.62 -4.08 7.67
C GLY A 109 0.20 -2.86 8.07
N ASP A 110 1.38 -2.68 7.47
CA ASP A 110 2.22 -1.47 7.61
C ASP A 110 2.49 -1.00 9.06
N PHE A 111 2.53 -1.93 10.03
CA PHE A 111 2.69 -1.69 11.46
C PHE A 111 1.42 -1.16 12.15
N SER A 112 0.27 -1.62 11.66
CA SER A 112 -1.05 -1.51 12.25
C SER A 112 -1.75 -2.87 12.16
N THR A 113 -2.74 -3.09 13.02
CA THR A 113 -3.73 -4.17 12.88
C THR A 113 -5.14 -3.61 12.71
N THR A 114 -5.31 -2.31 12.94
CA THR A 114 -6.60 -1.65 12.92
C THR A 114 -6.43 -0.18 12.55
N MET A 115 -7.28 0.31 11.65
CA MET A 115 -7.31 1.71 11.25
C MET A 115 -8.75 2.21 11.27
N ILE A 116 -8.96 3.38 11.87
CA ILE A 116 -10.26 4.04 11.91
C ILE A 116 -10.21 5.36 11.15
N GLY A 117 -11.30 5.69 10.47
CA GLY A 117 -11.40 6.91 9.68
C GLY A 117 -12.82 7.33 9.38
N ILE A 118 -12.95 8.48 8.74
CA ILE A 118 -14.21 9.02 8.24
C ILE A 118 -14.09 9.16 6.72
N GLY A 119 -14.99 8.49 5.99
CA GLY A 119 -15.17 8.69 4.57
C GLY A 119 -16.17 9.80 4.30
N ARG A 120 -15.85 10.74 3.40
CA ARG A 120 -16.77 11.78 2.89
C ARG A 120 -16.50 12.03 1.42
N GLY A 121 -17.49 11.77 0.56
CA GLY A 121 -17.37 11.88 -0.89
C GLY A 121 -16.19 11.05 -1.41
N ASN A 122 -15.15 11.71 -1.93
CA ASN A 122 -13.94 11.08 -2.45
C ASN A 122 -12.72 11.16 -1.50
N LYS A 123 -12.95 11.39 -0.21
CA LYS A 123 -11.89 11.53 0.80
C LYS A 123 -12.07 10.55 1.94
N ILE A 124 -10.93 10.10 2.47
CA ILE A 124 -10.84 9.34 3.72
C ILE A 124 -9.89 10.08 4.65
N GLU A 125 -10.41 10.52 5.78
CA GLU A 125 -9.66 11.10 6.89
C GLU A 125 -9.33 9.99 7.89
N VAL A 126 -8.04 9.72 8.12
CA VAL A 126 -7.60 8.72 9.10
C VAL A 126 -7.54 9.36 10.48
N LEU A 127 -8.29 8.81 11.43
CA LEU A 127 -8.33 9.31 12.81
C LEU A 127 -7.26 8.64 13.68
N ASP A 128 -7.09 7.32 13.55
CA ASP A 128 -6.07 6.56 14.28
C ASP A 128 -5.68 5.26 13.56
N SER A 129 -4.47 4.76 13.83
CA SER A 129 -3.97 3.46 13.36
C SER A 129 -2.78 2.89 14.12
#